data_AF-A0A6B2DFQ2-F1
#
_entry.id   AF-A0A6B2DFQ2-F1
#
_cell.length_a   1.000
_cell.length_b   1.000
_cell.length_c   1.000
_cell.angle_alpha   90.00
_cell.angle_beta   90.00
_cell.angle_gamma   90.00
#
_symmetry.space_group_name_H-M   'P 1'
#
loop_
_entity.id
_entity.type
_entity.pdbx_description
1 polymer ?
#
loop_
_entity_poly.entity_id
_entity_poly.type
_entity_poly.pdbx_seq_one_letter_code
_entity_poly.pdbx_strand_id
1 'polypeptide(L)'
;VTALAHWAGAAETAWWPLTWLTQLAPLIFFAGGHANAAGWRAEQERGGGYRHFLAERASPLLRPALIFAVVALLTPLALELLGSPAGTTATVMRIALHPLWLLGVYLLTIVCAPPLLALHRRAPVTATAVLLALVVGGEVLADATGSPLPRYAATFALALLAQQLAFAHADGVRPSRRLLA
;
A
#
# COMPACT_ATOMS: atom_id res chain seq x y z
N VAL A 1 -17.74 -8.92 3.73
CA VAL A 1 -18.50 -7.97 2.89
C VAL A 1 -19.64 -8.65 2.14
N THR A 2 -19.39 -9.83 1.56
CA THR A 2 -20.43 -10.74 0.99
C THR A 2 -21.56 -11.08 1.98
N ALA A 3 -21.25 -11.29 3.27
CA ALA A 3 -22.25 -11.61 4.30
C ALA A 3 -23.21 -10.45 4.64
N LEU A 4 -22.78 -9.19 4.51
CA LEU A 4 -23.63 -8.01 4.78
C LEU A 4 -24.49 -7.65 3.56
N ALA A 5 -23.97 -7.85 2.34
CA ALA A 5 -24.71 -7.62 1.11
C ALA A 5 -25.92 -8.56 0.95
N HIS A 6 -25.77 -9.81 1.38
CA HIS A 6 -26.87 -10.79 1.38
C HIS A 6 -28.01 -10.40 2.33
N TRP A 7 -27.69 -9.80 3.48
CA TRP A 7 -28.69 -9.40 4.48
C TRP A 7 -29.50 -8.15 4.09
N ALA A 8 -28.93 -7.29 3.23
CA ALA A 8 -29.54 -6.01 2.82
C ALA A 8 -30.35 -6.08 1.50
N GLY A 9 -30.43 -7.23 0.84
CA GLY A 9 -31.23 -7.42 -0.39
C GLY A 9 -30.78 -6.60 -1.61
N ALA A 10 -29.59 -6.02 -1.57
CA ALA A 10 -29.05 -5.18 -2.64
C ALA A 10 -28.19 -6.01 -3.60
N ALA A 11 -28.30 -5.75 -4.90
CA ALA A 11 -27.48 -6.41 -5.92
C ALA A 11 -25.98 -6.23 -5.61
N GLU A 12 -25.19 -7.32 -5.72
CA GLU A 12 -23.74 -7.33 -5.43
C GLU A 12 -22.97 -6.22 -6.16
N THR A 13 -23.49 -5.78 -7.31
CA THR A 13 -22.93 -4.73 -8.17
C THR A 13 -23.07 -3.31 -7.59
N ALA A 14 -24.00 -3.05 -6.67
CA ALA A 14 -24.19 -1.73 -6.07
C ALA A 14 -23.11 -1.40 -5.02
N TRP A 15 -22.49 -2.42 -4.42
CA TRP A 15 -21.49 -2.28 -3.36
C TRP A 15 -20.06 -2.51 -3.85
N TRP A 16 -19.89 -2.95 -5.10
CA TRP A 16 -18.61 -3.11 -5.79
C TRP A 16 -17.65 -1.91 -5.58
N PRO A 17 -18.07 -0.63 -5.73
CA PRO A 17 -17.14 0.49 -5.56
C PRO A 17 -16.68 0.65 -4.10
N LEU A 18 -17.54 0.28 -3.16
CA LEU A 18 -17.26 0.36 -1.72
C LEU A 18 -16.32 -0.75 -1.28
N THR A 19 -16.42 -1.95 -1.86
CA THR A 19 -15.39 -3.00 -1.68
C THR A 19 -14.02 -2.55 -2.19
N TRP A 20 -13.96 -1.73 -3.24
CA TRP A 20 -12.69 -1.17 -3.75
C TRP A 20 -12.08 -0.12 -2.82
N LEU A 21 -12.91 0.80 -2.31
CA LEU A 21 -12.48 1.80 -1.33
C LEU A 21 -12.14 1.18 0.05
N THR A 22 -12.66 0.00 0.35
CA THR A 22 -12.38 -0.76 1.59
C THR A 22 -11.35 -1.87 1.42
N GLN A 23 -10.73 -2.00 0.24
CA GLN A 23 -9.44 -2.68 0.18
C GLN A 23 -8.51 -1.86 1.07
N LEU A 24 -8.19 -2.39 2.25
CA LEU A 24 -7.50 -1.66 3.32
C LEU A 24 -6.16 -1.07 2.84
N ALA A 25 -5.58 -1.62 1.78
CA ALA A 25 -4.29 -1.22 1.23
C ALA A 25 -4.23 0.29 0.85
N PRO A 26 -5.00 0.83 -0.13
CA PRO A 26 -4.99 2.26 -0.43
C PRO A 26 -5.20 3.17 0.79
N LEU A 27 -6.09 2.79 1.71
CA LEU A 27 -6.34 3.56 2.93
C LEU A 27 -5.13 3.56 3.88
N ILE A 28 -4.47 2.42 4.05
CA ILE A 28 -3.23 2.30 4.84
C ILE A 28 -2.12 3.15 4.23
N PHE A 29 -1.94 3.13 2.91
CA PHE A 29 -0.93 3.94 2.23
C PHE A 29 -1.26 5.43 2.25
N PHE A 30 -2.54 5.81 2.19
CA PHE A 30 -2.97 7.18 2.37
C PHE A 30 -2.69 7.69 3.78
N ALA A 31 -3.16 6.98 4.81
CA ALA A 31 -2.91 7.34 6.21
C ALA A 31 -1.41 7.33 6.54
N GLY A 32 -0.70 6.31 6.05
CA GLY A 32 0.75 6.20 6.15
C GLY A 32 1.48 7.33 5.43
N GLY A 33 0.95 7.80 4.30
CA GLY A 33 1.45 8.96 3.56
C GLY A 33 1.37 10.25 4.35
N HIS A 34 0.25 10.54 5.01
CA HIS A 34 0.17 11.68 5.95
C HIS A 34 1.20 11.58 7.06
N ALA A 35 1.34 10.40 7.68
CA ALA A 35 2.31 10.17 8.74
C ALA A 35 3.75 10.36 8.24
N ASN A 36 4.06 9.92 7.02
CA ASN A 36 5.37 10.08 6.40
C ASN A 36 5.66 11.56 6.06
N ALA A 37 4.66 12.31 5.57
CA ALA A 37 4.80 13.74 5.30
C ALA A 37 5.06 14.52 6.59
N ALA A 38 4.25 14.28 7.63
CA ALA A 38 4.40 14.92 8.93
C ALA A 38 5.75 14.58 9.58
N GLY A 39 6.14 13.30 9.57
CA GLY A 39 7.43 12.86 10.09
C GLY A 39 8.62 13.48 9.37
N TRP A 40 8.57 13.57 8.03
CA TRP A 40 9.66 14.19 7.26
C TRP A 40 9.74 15.71 7.44
N ARG A 41 8.61 16.39 7.66
CA ARG A 41 8.59 17.82 7.99
C ARG A 41 9.18 18.07 9.39
N ALA A 42 8.76 17.30 10.39
CA ALA A 42 9.29 17.39 11.75
C ALA A 42 10.80 17.09 11.81
N GLU A 43 11.29 16.12 11.02
CA GLU A 43 12.72 15.82 10.95
C GLU A 43 13.53 16.99 10.34
N GLN A 44 13.02 17.62 9.28
CA GLN A 44 13.65 18.81 8.70
C GLN A 44 13.70 19.98 9.67
N GLU A 45 12.63 20.21 10.44
CA GLU A 45 12.57 21.28 11.45
C GLU A 45 13.60 21.07 12.58
N ARG A 46 13.91 19.81 12.90
CA ARG A 46 14.95 19.44 13.88
C ARG A 46 16.37 19.51 13.32
N GLY A 47 16.55 19.88 12.04
CA GLY A 47 17.86 19.86 11.36
C GLY A 47 18.39 18.45 11.10
N GLY A 48 17.50 17.46 11.13
CA GLY A 48 17.81 16.06 10.94
C GLY A 48 18.00 15.68 9.47
N GLY A 49 18.07 14.39 9.19
CA GLY A 49 18.48 13.89 7.88
C GLY A 49 17.76 12.63 7.42
N TYR A 50 17.90 12.31 6.13
CA TYR A 50 17.23 11.16 5.50
C TYR A 50 17.46 9.84 6.23
N ARG A 51 18.70 9.60 6.70
CA ARG A 51 19.06 8.37 7.41
C ARG A 51 18.36 8.24 8.76
N HIS A 52 18.24 9.35 9.49
CA HIS A 52 17.56 9.37 10.79
C HIS A 52 16.06 9.15 10.59
N PHE A 53 15.43 9.87 9.64
CA PHE A 53 14.04 9.65 9.27
C PHE A 53 13.75 8.18 8.93
N LEU A 54 14.58 7.55 8.09
CA LEU A 54 14.43 6.13 7.76
C LEU A 54 14.59 5.25 9.00
N ALA A 55 15.60 5.49 9.83
CA ALA A 55 15.84 4.67 11.02
C ALA A 55 14.66 4.76 12.01
N GLU A 56 14.16 5.97 12.28
CA GLU A 56 13.05 6.20 13.22
C GLU A 56 11.74 5.58 12.72
N ARG A 57 11.48 5.62 11.40
CA ARG A 57 10.25 5.11 10.80
C ARG A 57 10.31 3.62 10.48
N ALA A 58 11.45 3.11 10.04
CA ALA A 58 11.62 1.71 9.65
C ALA A 58 11.88 0.79 10.85
N SER A 59 12.60 1.24 11.90
CA SER A 59 12.95 0.37 13.03
C SER A 59 11.73 -0.25 13.75
N PRO A 60 10.65 0.51 14.02
CA PRO A 60 9.45 -0.07 14.62
C PRO A 60 8.77 -1.11 13.73
N LEU A 61 8.94 -1.02 12.40
CA LEU A 61 8.36 -1.95 11.42
C LEU A 61 9.18 -3.24 11.30
N LEU A 62 10.47 -3.20 11.60
CA LEU A 62 11.32 -4.40 11.58
C LEU A 62 10.88 -5.44 12.61
N ARG A 63 10.39 -5.02 13.79
CA ARG A 63 9.90 -5.94 14.82
C ARG A 63 8.74 -6.83 14.32
N PRO A 64 7.60 -6.27 13.84
CA PRO A 64 6.54 -7.10 13.27
C PRO A 64 7.00 -7.82 12.02
N ALA A 65 7.87 -7.23 11.18
CA ALA A 65 8.44 -7.92 10.02
C ALA A 65 9.14 -9.22 10.41
N LEU A 66 10.00 -9.17 11.44
CA LEU A 66 10.73 -10.32 11.95
C LEU A 66 9.79 -11.37 12.53
N ILE A 67 8.77 -10.97 13.29
CA ILE A 67 7.76 -11.89 13.82
C ILE A 67 7.07 -12.64 12.66
N PHE A 68 6.57 -11.91 11.66
CA PHE A 68 5.93 -12.52 10.50
C PHE A 68 6.90 -13.39 9.69
N ALA A 69 8.16 -12.98 9.53
CA ALA A 69 9.17 -13.75 8.83
C ALA A 69 9.46 -15.08 9.55
N VAL A 70 9.60 -15.05 10.88
CA VAL A 70 9.80 -16.27 11.69
C VAL A 70 8.58 -17.19 11.59
N VAL A 71 7.37 -16.65 11.75
CA VAL A 71 6.14 -17.44 11.60
C VAL A 71 6.06 -18.06 10.21
N ALA A 72 6.30 -17.28 9.15
CA ALA A 72 6.29 -17.77 7.78
C ALA A 72 7.36 -18.85 7.53
N LEU A 73 8.54 -18.74 8.16
CA LEU A 73 9.60 -19.73 8.05
C LEU A 73 9.25 -21.05 8.76
N LEU A 74 8.62 -20.98 9.94
CA LEU A 74 8.27 -22.15 10.75
C LEU A 74 7.00 -22.86 10.24
N THR A 75 6.13 -22.15 9.52
CA THR A 75 4.83 -22.68 9.08
C THR A 75 4.93 -23.91 8.18
N PRO A 76 5.77 -23.95 7.11
CA PRO A 76 5.92 -25.14 6.28
C PRO A 76 6.38 -26.37 7.07
N LEU A 77 7.36 -26.18 7.98
CA LEU A 77 7.88 -27.26 8.83
C LEU A 77 6.79 -27.83 9.74
N ALA A 78 5.99 -26.97 10.36
CA ALA A 78 4.87 -27.41 11.19
C ALA A 78 3.81 -28.18 10.37
N LEU A 79 3.49 -27.72 9.16
CA LEU A 79 2.51 -28.37 8.29
C LEU A 79 2.98 -29.73 7.77
N GLU A 80 4.27 -29.89 7.49
CA GLU A 80 4.87 -31.18 7.14
C GLU A 80 4.80 -32.16 8.32
N LEU A 81 5.15 -31.72 9.53
CA LEU A 81 5.07 -32.53 10.75
C LEU A 81 3.64 -32.98 11.09
N LEU A 82 2.64 -32.18 10.73
CA LEU A 82 1.22 -32.48 10.92
C LEU A 82 0.62 -33.37 9.81
N GLY A 83 1.40 -33.77 8.81
CA GLY A 83 0.93 -34.61 7.70
C GLY A 83 -0.11 -33.94 6.80
N SER A 84 -0.02 -32.61 6.64
CA SER A 84 -1.02 -31.82 5.90
C SER A 84 -1.13 -32.24 4.42
N PRO A 85 -2.33 -32.22 3.82
CA PRO A 85 -2.53 -32.48 2.40
C PRO A 85 -1.69 -31.59 1.48
N ALA A 86 -1.30 -32.13 0.33
CA ALA A 86 -0.60 -31.39 -0.71
C ALA A 86 -1.45 -30.19 -1.19
N GLY A 87 -0.88 -28.98 -1.13
CA GLY A 87 -1.54 -27.72 -1.52
C GLY A 87 -1.93 -26.80 -0.36
N THR A 88 -2.11 -27.32 0.85
CA THR A 88 -2.40 -26.50 2.05
C THR A 88 -1.26 -25.55 2.36
N THR A 89 -0.01 -26.02 2.26
CA THR A 89 1.20 -25.20 2.50
C THR A 89 1.25 -23.99 1.57
N ALA A 90 0.94 -24.16 0.27
CA ALA A 90 0.97 -23.06 -0.68
C ALA A 90 -0.08 -21.98 -0.38
N THR A 91 -1.29 -22.39 0.01
CA THR A 91 -2.36 -21.47 0.39
C THR A 91 -2.04 -20.74 1.70
N VAL A 92 -1.60 -21.47 2.73
CA VAL A 92 -1.22 -20.90 4.02
C VAL A 92 -0.04 -19.92 3.86
N MET A 93 0.98 -20.29 3.08
CA MET A 93 2.13 -19.42 2.81
C MET A 93 1.72 -18.15 2.06
N ARG A 94 0.79 -18.24 1.10
CA ARG A 94 0.28 -17.04 0.40
C ARG A 94 -0.36 -16.05 1.37
N ILE A 95 -1.10 -16.55 2.37
CA ILE A 95 -1.72 -15.74 3.41
C ILE A 95 -0.66 -15.18 4.37
N ALA A 96 0.27 -16.02 4.83
CA ALA A 96 1.32 -15.64 5.77
C ALA A 96 2.32 -14.62 5.19
N LEU A 97 2.60 -14.69 3.89
CA LEU A 97 3.48 -13.74 3.19
C LEU A 97 2.79 -12.41 2.87
N HIS A 98 1.45 -12.36 2.86
CA HIS A 98 0.70 -11.16 2.49
C HIS A 98 1.01 -9.95 3.39
N PRO A 99 1.02 -10.09 4.74
CA PRO A 99 1.45 -9.01 5.64
C PRO A 99 2.89 -8.57 5.41
N LEU A 100 3.80 -9.51 5.10
CA LEU A 100 5.21 -9.21 4.88
C LEU A 100 5.41 -8.41 3.59
N TRP A 101 4.67 -8.78 2.53
CA TRP A 101 4.62 -8.04 1.28
C TRP A 101 4.09 -6.62 1.49
N LEU A 102 2.96 -6.47 2.21
CA LEU A 102 2.38 -5.15 2.51
C LEU A 102 3.37 -4.25 3.27
N LEU A 103 4.05 -4.83 4.26
CA LEU A 103 5.05 -4.14 5.07
C LEU A 103 6.28 -3.74 4.24
N GLY A 104 6.73 -4.60 3.33
CA GLY A 104 7.79 -4.29 2.38
C GLY A 104 7.43 -3.14 1.45
N VAL A 105 6.23 -3.15 0.88
CA VAL A 105 5.72 -2.04 0.06
C VAL A 105 5.62 -0.75 0.89
N TYR A 106 5.16 -0.82 2.13
CA TYR A 106 5.09 0.35 3.02
C TYR A 106 6.47 0.91 3.34
N LEU A 107 7.47 0.07 3.61
CA LEU A 107 8.86 0.51 3.76
C LEU A 107 9.36 1.25 2.51
N LEU A 108 9.05 0.76 1.31
CA LEU A 108 9.37 1.47 0.07
C LEU A 108 8.67 2.83 -0.01
N THR A 109 7.42 2.94 0.43
CA THR A 109 6.74 4.25 0.48
C THR A 109 7.41 5.24 1.44
N ILE A 110 7.97 4.77 2.57
CA ILE A 110 8.78 5.58 3.49
C ILE A 110 10.06 6.06 2.79
N VAL A 111 10.77 5.15 2.13
CA VAL A 111 11.99 5.44 1.36
C VAL A 111 11.73 6.52 0.30
N CYS A 112 10.60 6.40 -0.40
CA CYS A 112 10.18 7.33 -1.46
C CYS A 112 9.54 8.62 -0.93
N ALA A 113 9.19 8.72 0.35
CA ALA A 113 8.43 9.88 0.85
C ALA A 113 9.18 11.22 0.68
N PRO A 114 10.47 11.36 1.05
CA PRO A 114 11.21 12.60 0.86
C PRO A 114 11.32 13.09 -0.60
N PRO A 115 11.76 12.26 -1.58
CA PRO A 115 11.83 12.70 -2.97
C PRO A 115 10.43 12.96 -3.56
N LEU A 116 9.43 12.16 -3.19
CA LEU A 116 8.07 12.35 -3.67
C LEU A 116 7.46 13.64 -3.11
N LEU A 117 7.73 13.98 -1.85
CA LEU A 117 7.29 15.25 -1.26
C LEU A 117 8.02 16.44 -1.89
N ALA A 118 9.31 16.31 -2.22
CA ALA A 118 10.05 17.34 -2.95
C ALA A 118 9.46 17.57 -4.35
N LEU A 119 9.08 16.49 -5.05
CA LEU A 119 8.39 16.57 -6.34
C LEU A 119 6.99 17.18 -6.19
N HIS A 120 6.25 16.79 -5.15
CA HIS A 120 4.92 17.30 -4.85
C HIS A 120 4.92 18.83 -4.67
N ARG A 121 5.91 19.38 -3.96
CA ARG A 121 6.03 20.84 -3.78
C ARG A 121 6.29 21.60 -5.08
N ARG A 122 6.86 20.95 -6.10
CA ARG A 122 7.19 21.56 -7.41
C ARG A 122 6.06 21.39 -8.43
N ALA A 123 5.47 20.20 -8.49
CA ALA A 123 4.49 19.83 -9.52
C ALA A 123 3.50 18.76 -8.98
N PRO A 124 2.58 19.13 -8.07
CA PRO A 124 1.71 18.17 -7.38
C PRO A 124 0.78 17.44 -8.36
N VAL A 125 0.23 18.17 -9.33
CA VAL A 125 -0.67 17.64 -10.37
C VAL A 125 0.08 16.67 -11.29
N THR A 126 1.24 17.09 -11.81
CA THR A 126 2.05 16.24 -12.71
C THR A 126 2.49 14.96 -12.02
N ALA A 127 2.96 15.03 -10.78
CA ALA A 127 3.36 13.85 -10.02
C ALA A 127 2.19 12.87 -9.81
N THR A 128 0.99 13.39 -9.52
CA THR A 128 -0.22 12.57 -9.39
C THR A 128 -0.62 11.94 -10.72
N ALA A 129 -0.60 12.71 -11.82
CA ALA A 129 -0.93 12.24 -13.16
C ALA A 129 0.05 11.15 -13.64
N VAL A 130 1.36 11.32 -13.40
CA VAL A 130 2.38 10.32 -13.75
C VAL A 130 2.15 9.03 -12.97
N LEU A 131 1.90 9.11 -11.66
CA LEU A 131 1.62 7.91 -10.86
C LEU A 131 0.35 7.20 -11.33
N LEU A 132 -0.71 7.94 -11.63
CA LEU A 132 -1.94 7.39 -12.20
C LEU A 132 -1.68 6.69 -13.54
N ALA A 133 -0.89 7.32 -14.43
CA ALA A 133 -0.51 6.74 -15.71
C ALA A 133 0.32 5.46 -15.53
N LEU A 134 1.21 5.39 -14.54
CA LEU A 134 1.97 4.19 -14.21
C LEU A 134 1.09 3.05 -13.70
N VAL A 135 0.06 3.36 -12.89
CA VAL A 135 -0.91 2.36 -12.44
C VAL A 135 -1.67 1.79 -13.64
N VAL A 136 -2.31 2.64 -14.43
CA VAL A 136 -3.12 2.20 -15.59
C VAL A 136 -2.26 1.51 -16.63
N GLY A 137 -1.12 2.12 -16.99
CA GLY A 137 -0.20 1.56 -17.97
C GLY A 137 0.41 0.24 -17.54
N GLY A 138 0.71 0.07 -16.25
CA GLY A 138 1.26 -1.18 -15.72
C GLY A 138 0.25 -2.33 -15.73
N GLU A 139 -1.03 -2.07 -15.43
CA GLU A 139 -2.09 -3.08 -15.55
C GLU A 139 -2.30 -3.48 -17.02
N VAL A 140 -2.44 -2.50 -17.92
CA VAL A 140 -2.61 -2.76 -19.36
C VAL A 140 -1.43 -3.54 -19.93
N LEU A 141 -0.21 -3.17 -19.53
CA LEU A 141 1.00 -3.86 -20.00
C LEU A 141 1.11 -5.28 -19.42
N ALA A 142 0.69 -5.51 -18.18
CA ALA A 142 0.66 -6.85 -17.60
C ALA A 142 -0.28 -7.77 -18.38
N ASP A 143 -1.46 -7.27 -18.74
CA ASP A 143 -2.45 -8.02 -19.51
C ASP A 143 -1.97 -8.27 -20.94
N ALA A 144 -1.33 -7.27 -21.58
CA ALA A 144 -0.81 -7.40 -22.93
C ALA A 144 0.40 -8.34 -23.05
N THR A 145 1.29 -8.35 -22.05
CA THR A 145 2.53 -9.14 -22.08
C THR A 145 2.38 -10.52 -21.43
N GLY A 146 1.31 -10.74 -20.65
CA GLY A 146 1.14 -11.94 -19.81
C GLY A 146 2.17 -12.05 -18.68
N SER A 147 3.01 -11.03 -18.49
CA SER A 147 4.04 -11.00 -17.44
C SER A 147 3.47 -10.43 -16.14
N PRO A 148 3.81 -11.00 -14.97
CA PRO A 148 3.39 -10.44 -13.68
C PRO A 148 4.16 -9.18 -13.27
N LEU A 149 5.32 -8.90 -13.90
CA LEU A 149 6.21 -7.80 -13.49
C LEU A 149 5.55 -6.41 -13.61
N PRO A 150 4.88 -6.05 -14.72
CA PRO A 150 4.22 -4.75 -14.84
C PRO A 150 3.10 -4.57 -13.80
N ARG A 151 2.43 -5.66 -13.39
CA ARG A 151 1.38 -5.62 -12.36
C ARG A 151 1.95 -5.31 -10.99
N TYR A 152 3.12 -5.85 -10.64
CA TYR A 152 3.81 -5.48 -9.40
C TYR A 152 4.22 -4.00 -9.39
N ALA A 153 4.69 -3.48 -10.53
CA ALA A 153 5.00 -2.07 -10.67
C ALA A 153 3.75 -1.18 -10.54
N ALA A 154 2.63 -1.57 -11.18
CA ALA A 154 1.34 -0.89 -11.04
C ALA A 154 0.86 -0.85 -9.59
N THR A 155 0.98 -1.99 -8.90
CA THR A 155 0.58 -2.11 -7.50
C THR A 155 1.42 -1.19 -6.59
N PHE A 156 2.73 -1.11 -6.83
CA PHE A 156 3.58 -0.18 -6.09
C PHE A 156 3.26 1.29 -6.44
N ALA A 157 3.05 1.59 -7.72
CA ALA A 157 2.64 2.92 -8.17
C ALA A 157 1.30 3.34 -7.53
N LEU A 158 0.38 2.40 -7.30
CA LEU A 158 -0.88 2.65 -6.60
C LEU A 158 -0.66 3.03 -5.14
N ALA A 159 0.27 2.37 -4.45
CA ALA A 159 0.66 2.75 -3.09
C ALA A 159 1.26 4.17 -3.03
N LEU A 160 2.13 4.51 -4.00
CA LEU A 160 2.69 5.86 -4.12
C LEU A 160 1.62 6.89 -4.48
N LEU A 161 0.65 6.53 -5.34
CA LEU A 161 -0.48 7.39 -5.70
C LEU A 161 -1.34 7.70 -4.48
N ALA A 162 -1.66 6.69 -3.67
CA ALA A 162 -2.38 6.89 -2.42
C ALA A 162 -1.61 7.81 -1.45
N GLN A 163 -0.29 7.62 -1.32
CA GLN A 163 0.57 8.51 -0.55
C GLN A 163 0.60 9.95 -1.12
N GLN A 164 0.62 10.10 -2.45
CA GLN A 164 0.61 11.40 -3.13
C GLN A 164 -0.71 12.16 -2.90
N LEU A 165 -1.84 11.45 -2.95
CA LEU A 165 -3.16 12.01 -2.62
C LEU A 165 -3.22 12.44 -1.15
N ALA A 166 -2.53 11.72 -0.27
CA ALA A 166 -2.37 12.10 1.12
C ALA A 166 -1.64 13.45 1.24
N PHE A 167 -0.53 13.64 0.51
CA PHE A 167 0.17 14.93 0.50
C PHE A 167 -0.74 16.08 0.04
N ALA A 168 -1.50 15.87 -1.04
CA ALA A 168 -2.45 16.86 -1.54
C ALA A 168 -3.53 17.21 -0.49
N HIS A 169 -4.05 16.20 0.21
CA HIS A 169 -5.04 16.40 1.26
C HIS A 169 -4.47 17.18 2.45
N ALA A 170 -3.23 16.86 2.88
CA ALA A 170 -2.54 17.57 3.95
C ALA A 170 -2.29 19.06 3.62
N ASP A 171 -2.10 19.39 2.34
CA ASP A 171 -1.93 20.76 1.86
C ASP A 171 -3.28 21.48 1.61
N GLY A 172 -4.40 20.84 1.99
CA GLY A 172 -5.74 21.44 1.99
C GLY A 172 -6.53 21.28 0.68
N VAL A 173 -6.03 20.48 -0.28
CA VAL A 173 -6.78 20.15 -1.50
C VAL A 173 -7.94 19.24 -1.11
N ARG A 174 -9.15 19.77 -1.20
CA ARG A 174 -10.39 19.01 -0.95
C ARG A 174 -11.14 18.81 -2.27
N PRO A 175 -11.73 17.62 -2.52
CA PRO A 175 -12.61 17.45 -3.66
C PRO A 175 -13.76 18.46 -3.55
N SER A 176 -14.11 19.09 -4.69
CA SER A 176 -15.19 20.09 -4.69
C SER A 176 -16.49 19.44 -4.18
N ARG A 177 -17.25 20.13 -3.34
CA ARG A 177 -18.52 19.61 -2.78
C ARG A 177 -19.51 19.12 -3.84
N ARG A 178 -19.37 19.57 -5.09
CA ARG A 178 -20.20 19.17 -6.25
C ARG A 178 -19.92 17.75 -6.76
N LEU A 179 -18.79 17.14 -6.39
CA LEU A 179 -18.47 15.74 -6.71
C LEU A 179 -19.02 14.76 -5.66
N LEU A 180 -19.49 15.27 -4.52
CA LEU A 180 -19.97 14.48 -3.38
C LEU A 180 -21.49 14.62 -3.15
N ALA A 181 -22.17 15.40 -3.99
CA ALA A 181 -23.61 15.62 -3.99
C ALA A 181 -24.19 15.04 -5.28
#